data_AF-A0A7X8U6F3-F1
#
_entry.id   AF-A0A7X8U6F3-F1
#
_cell.length_a   1.000
_cell.length_b   1.000
_cell.length_c   1.000
_cell.angle_alpha   90.00
_cell.angle_beta   90.00
_cell.angle_gamma   90.00
#
_symmetry.space_group_name_H-M   'P 1'
#
loop_
_entity.id
_entity.type
_entity.pdbx_description
1 polymer ?
#
loop_
_entity_poly.entity_id
_entity_poly.type
_entity_poly.pdbx_seq_one_letter_code
_entity_poly.pdbx_strand_id
1 'polypeptide(L)' 'MFIINVATNDPFRVIRRFEEKPGRLLAITCPEGEKRYNLIYSLDT' A
#
# COMPACT_ATOMS: atom_id res chain seq x y z
N MET A 1 15.29 5.79 -0.53
CA MET A 1 14.18 4.99 -1.07
C MET A 1 13.96 3.78 -0.16
N PHE A 2 12.82 3.72 0.51
CA PHE A 2 12.43 2.59 1.37
C PHE A 2 11.15 1.96 0.83
N ILE A 3 11.09 0.62 0.83
CA ILE A 3 9.88 -0.12 0.45
C ILE A 3 9.11 -0.44 1.72
N ILE A 4 7.83 -0.06 1.76
CA ILE A 4 6.91 -0.43 2.84
C ILE A 4 5.83 -1.36 2.30
N ASN A 5 5.44 -2.35 3.10
CA ASN A 5 4.29 -3.20 2.84
C ASN A 5 3.21 -2.89 3.89
N VAL A 6 2.03 -2.47 3.44
CA VAL A 6 0.90 -2.11 4.28
C VAL A 6 -0.22 -3.14 4.08
N ALA A 7 -0.45 -3.97 5.09
CA ALA A 7 -1.60 -4.87 5.12
C ALA A 7 -2.86 -4.15 5.62
N THR A 8 -3.94 -4.17 4.84
CA THR A 8 -5.21 -3.48 5.17
C THR A 8 -6.41 -4.26 4.63
N ASN A 9 -7.56 -4.12 5.29
CA ASN A 9 -8.83 -4.60 4.74
C ASN A 9 -9.48 -3.57 3.79
N ASP A 10 -8.99 -2.33 3.81
CA ASP A 10 -9.51 -1.21 3.03
C ASP A 10 -8.34 -0.54 2.28
N PRO A 11 -8.02 -0.98 1.06
CA PRO A 11 -6.91 -0.47 0.28
C PRO A 11 -7.14 0.98 -0.17
N PHE A 12 -8.38 1.37 -0.48
CA PHE A 12 -8.70 2.72 -0.96
C PHE A 12 -8.41 3.79 0.10
N ARG A 13 -8.75 3.53 1.35
CA ARG A 13 -8.43 4.44 2.45
C ARG A 13 -6.93 4.63 2.64
N VAL A 14 -6.15 3.56 2.48
CA VAL A 14 -4.69 3.62 2.58
C VAL A 14 -4.11 4.42 1.41
N ILE A 15 -4.54 4.14 0.18
CA ILE A 15 -4.08 4.85 -1.02
C ILE A 15 -4.29 6.35 -0.88
N ARG A 16 -5.50 6.81 -0.52
CA ARG A 16 -5.78 8.25 -0.34
C ARG A 16 -4.86 8.91 0.68
N ARG A 17 -4.54 8.22 1.78
CA ARG A 17 -3.64 8.74 2.82
C ARG A 17 -2.20 8.92 2.32
N PHE A 18 -1.76 8.05 1.40
CA PHE A 18 -0.43 8.10 0.80
C PHE A 18 -0.40 8.87 -0.53
N GLU A 19 -1.53 9.32 -1.08
CA GLU A 19 -1.55 10.29 -2.18
C GLU A 19 -1.22 11.72 -1.69
N GLU A 20 -1.60 12.06 -0.45
CA GLU A 20 -1.29 13.36 0.17
C GLU A 20 0.21 13.56 0.47
N LYS A 21 0.97 12.46 0.62
CA LYS A 21 2.44 12.46 0.74
C LYS A 21 2.98 11.56 -0.37
N PRO A 22 3.56 12.08 -1.46
CA PRO A 22 3.79 11.31 -2.68
C PRO A 22 4.71 10.10 -2.45
N GLY A 23 4.12 8.98 -2.04
CA GLY A 23 4.73 7.66 -2.04
C GLY A 23 4.30 6.97 -3.32
N ARG A 24 5.27 6.47 -4.11
CA ARG A 24 4.95 5.74 -5.34
C ARG A 24 4.42 4.37 -4.96
N LEU A 25 3.10 4.16 -5.07
CA LEU A 25 2.50 2.83 -4.95
C LEU A 25 3.06 1.94 -6.07
N LEU A 26 3.72 0.85 -5.69
CA LEU A 26 4.37 -0.09 -6.61
C LEU A 26 3.46 -1.26 -6.97
N ALA A 27 2.77 -1.83 -5.99
CA ALA A 27 1.93 -3.00 -6.19
C ALA A 27 0.84 -3.10 -5.13
N ILE A 28 -0.27 -3.76 -5.50
CA ILE A 28 -1.33 -4.20 -4.58
C ILE A 28 -1.50 -5.70 -4.80
N THR A 29 -1.42 -6.48 -3.73
CA THR A 29 -1.67 -7.93 -3.78
C THR A 29 -2.78 -8.32 -2.79
N CYS A 30 -3.54 -9.36 -3.12
CA CYS A 30 -4.55 -9.94 -2.25
C CYS A 30 -4.38 -11.47 -2.32
N PRO A 31 -3.67 -12.09 -1.36
CA PRO A 31 -3.44 -13.52 -1.37
C PRO A 31 -4.76 -14.30 -1.29
N GLU A 32 -4.90 -15.38 -2.06
CA GLU A 32 -6.07 -16.24 -1.97
C GLU A 32 -6.20 -16.83 -0.56
N GLY A 33 -7.36 -16.63 0.08
CA GLY A 33 -7.62 -17.05 1.46
C GLY A 33 -7.36 -15.97 2.51
N GLU A 34 -6.70 -14.87 2.17
CA GLU A 34 -6.57 -13.71 3.05
C GLU A 34 -7.66 -12.67 2.77
N LYS A 35 -8.24 -12.10 3.84
CA LYS A 35 -9.20 -10.97 3.72
C LYS A 35 -8.52 -9.61 3.65
N ARG A 36 -7.19 -9.59 3.46
CA ARG A 36 -6.35 -8.39 3.54
C ARG A 36 -5.64 -8.15 2.21
N TYR A 37 -5.61 -6.89 1.82
CA TYR A 37 -4.78 -6.38 0.75
C TYR A 37 -3.43 -5.96 1.31
N ASN A 38 -2.37 -6.28 0.59
CA ASN A 38 -1.02 -5.81 0.85
C ASN A 38 -0.69 -4.73 -0.18
N LEU A 39 -0.42 -3.51 0.27
CA LEU A 39 -0.01 -2.40 -0.57
C LEU A 39 1.48 -2.14 -0.40
N ILE A 40 2.23 -2.23 -1.49
CA ILE A 40 3.67 -2.03 -1.51
C ILE A 40 3.94 -0.62 -2.02
N TYR A 41 4.55 0.24 -1.20
CA TYR A 41 4.93 1.60 -1.59
C TYR A 41 6.44 1.78 -1.58
N SER A 42 6.92 2.61 -2.49
CA SER A 42 8.24 3.24 -2.43
C SER A 42 8.11 4.63 -1.83
N LEU A 43 8.71 4.84 -0.67
CA LEU A 43 8.86 6.16 -0.06
C LEU A 43 10.25 6.69 -0.39
N ASP A 44 10.27 7.79 -1.16
CA ASP A 44 11.44 8.64 -1.29
C ASP A 44 11.46 9.62 -0.11
N THR A 45 12.63 9.78 0.50
CA THR A 45 12.83 10.54 1.74
C THR A 45 13.13 11.99 1.40
#